data_AF-A0A6N2KGB6-F1
#
_entry.id   AF-A0A6N2KGB6-F1
#
_cell.length_a   1.000
_cell.length_b   1.000
_cell.length_c   1.000
_cell.angle_alpha   90.00
_cell.angle_beta   90.00
_cell.angle_gamma   90.00
#
_symmetry.space_group_name_H-M   'P 1'
#
loop_
_entity.id
_entity.type
_entity.pdbx_description
1 polymer ?
#
loop_
_entity_poly.entity_id
_entity_poly.type
_entity_poly.pdbx_seq_one_letter_code
_entity_poly.pdbx_strand_id
1 'polypeptide(L)'
;MRRLMCGVPGVVLYAMLAGFPPFYGETVEEIFEAVVRGNLRFPPKVFRNISPEAKDLLKKMICRDVSRRFSAEQALRHPWILSGGETVSMD
;
A
#
# COMPACT_ATOMS: atom_id res chain seq x y z
N MET A 1 7.61 -17.98 -3.48
CA MET A 1 7.21 -17.30 -4.74
C MET A 1 5.89 -16.50 -4.65
N ARG A 2 4.78 -17.02 -4.10
CA ARG A 2 3.47 -16.32 -4.14
C ARG A 2 3.32 -15.02 -3.32
N ARG A 3 4.13 -14.81 -2.28
CA ARG A 3 4.07 -13.61 -1.41
C ARG A 3 4.94 -12.45 -1.89
N LEU A 4 5.98 -12.73 -2.67
CA LEU A 4 6.85 -11.69 -3.23
C LEU A 4 6.06 -10.77 -4.19
N MET A 5 5.09 -11.35 -4.91
CA MET A 5 4.36 -10.67 -5.98
C MET A 5 3.33 -9.65 -5.51
N CYS A 6 2.87 -9.63 -4.26
CA CYS A 6 1.87 -8.62 -3.85
C CYS A 6 2.50 -7.25 -3.50
N GLY A 7 3.84 -7.20 -3.33
CA GLY A 7 4.52 -5.95 -3.01
C GLY A 7 4.40 -4.93 -4.13
N VAL A 8 4.59 -5.36 -5.38
CA VAL A 8 4.51 -4.50 -6.57
C VAL A 8 3.07 -3.97 -6.79
N PRO A 9 2.02 -4.81 -6.84
CA PRO A 9 0.63 -4.33 -6.88
C PRO A 9 0.26 -3.43 -5.71
N GLY A 10 0.82 -3.64 -4.52
CA GLY A 10 0.61 -2.74 -3.38
C GLY A 10 1.18 -1.34 -3.63
N VAL A 11 2.40 -1.26 -4.18
CA VAL A 11 3.02 0.00 -4.58
C VAL A 11 2.21 0.72 -5.67
N VAL A 12 1.72 -0.03 -6.67
CA VAL A 12 0.84 0.51 -7.72
C VAL A 12 -0.46 1.04 -7.13
N LEU A 13 -1.12 0.26 -6.26
CA LEU A 13 -2.36 0.68 -5.60
C LEU A 13 -2.16 1.94 -4.76
N TYR A 14 -1.04 2.03 -4.03
CA TYR A 14 -0.70 3.25 -3.29
C TYR A 14 -0.61 4.44 -4.24
N ALA A 15 0.11 4.29 -5.36
CA ALA A 15 0.27 5.36 -6.34
C ALA A 15 -1.06 5.78 -6.97
N MET A 16 -1.98 4.83 -7.23
CA MET A 16 -3.32 5.13 -7.74
C MET A 16 -4.17 5.93 -6.74
N LEU A 17 -4.04 5.65 -5.44
CA LEU A 17 -4.81 6.34 -4.38
C LEU A 17 -4.19 7.69 -3.98
N ALA A 18 -2.85 7.77 -3.98
CA ALA A 18 -2.12 8.94 -3.48
C ALA A 18 -1.72 9.93 -4.58
N GLY A 19 -1.57 9.46 -5.83
CA GLY A 19 -1.01 10.22 -6.95
C GLY A 19 0.53 10.24 -7.00
N PHE A 20 1.22 9.54 -6.09
CA PHE A 20 2.68 9.49 -6.01
C PHE A 20 3.17 8.18 -5.35
N PRO A 21 4.42 7.73 -5.57
CA PRO A 21 4.91 6.48 -5.02
C PRO A 21 5.07 6.53 -3.48
N PRO A 22 4.93 5.39 -2.78
CA PRO A 22 5.08 5.33 -1.32
C PRO A 22 6.52 5.54 -0.83
N PHE A 23 7.51 5.32 -1.70
CA PHE A 23 8.93 5.50 -1.42
C PHE A 23 9.50 6.49 -2.44
N TYR A 24 10.22 7.49 -1.96
CA TYR A 24 10.78 8.59 -2.73
C TYR A 24 12.15 8.97 -2.20
N GLY A 25 13.00 9.51 -3.06
CA GLY A 25 14.33 10.03 -2.81
C GLY A 25 14.78 10.85 -4.03
N GLU A 26 15.80 11.68 -3.86
CA GLU A 26 16.37 12.49 -4.95
C GLU A 26 17.32 11.66 -5.82
N THR A 27 17.92 10.61 -5.23
CA THR A 27 18.81 9.67 -5.93
C THR A 27 18.26 8.25 -5.92
N VAL A 28 18.81 7.39 -6.79
CA VAL A 28 18.44 5.96 -6.85
C VAL A 28 18.80 5.26 -5.54
N GLU A 29 19.92 5.63 -4.94
CA GLU A 29 20.40 5.11 -3.66
C GLU A 29 19.42 5.44 -2.54
N GLU A 30 18.95 6.69 -2.47
CA GLU A 30 17.97 7.12 -1.47
C GLU A 30 16.62 6.40 -1.63
N ILE A 31 16.16 6.21 -2.87
CA ILE A 31 14.94 5.45 -3.15
C ILE A 31 15.12 3.99 -2.70
N PHE A 32 16.25 3.37 -3.03
CA PHE A 32 16.53 1.99 -2.63
C PHE A 32 16.56 1.85 -1.10
N GLU A 33 17.23 2.77 -0.40
CA GLU A 33 17.20 2.82 1.05
C GLU A 33 15.79 3.00 1.61
N ALA A 34 14.96 3.86 1.01
CA ALA A 34 13.58 4.05 1.42
C ALA A 34 12.76 2.75 1.29
N VAL A 35 12.94 2.02 0.18
CA VAL A 35 12.31 0.70 -0.04
C VAL A 35 12.78 -0.31 1.00
N VAL A 36 14.09 -0.38 1.29
CA VAL A 36 14.66 -1.29 2.28
C VAL A 36 14.18 -0.96 3.70
N ARG A 37 14.10 0.33 4.05
CA ARG A 37 13.52 0.79 5.32
C ARG A 37 12.05 0.37 5.44
N GLY A 38 11.30 0.41 4.34
CA GLY A 38 9.91 -0.05 4.28
C GLY A 38 8.95 0.76 5.15
N ASN A 39 9.30 2.02 5.44
CA ASN A 39 8.48 2.90 6.27
C ASN A 39 7.32 3.49 5.45
N LEU A 40 6.25 2.71 5.30
CA LEU A 40 5.04 3.14 4.62
C LEU A 40 4.29 4.21 5.44
N ARG A 41 4.09 5.39 4.84
CA ARG A 41 3.42 6.53 5.49
C ARG A 41 2.10 6.84 4.79
N PHE A 42 1.19 7.46 5.52
CA PHE A 42 -0.12 7.91 5.01
C PHE A 42 -0.35 9.37 5.39
N PRO A 43 0.22 10.34 4.64
CA PRO A 43 0.10 11.76 4.95
C PRO A 43 -1.38 12.19 5.05
N PRO A 44 -1.84 12.82 6.15
CA PRO A 44 -3.25 13.17 6.33
C PRO A 44 -3.83 14.04 5.20
N LYS A 45 -3.02 14.93 4.60
CA LYS A 45 -3.43 15.78 3.48
C LYS A 45 -3.95 14.98 2.27
N VAL A 46 -3.43 13.77 2.07
CA VAL A 46 -3.74 12.90 0.92
C VAL A 46 -4.69 11.80 1.33
N PHE A 47 -4.47 11.21 2.50
CA PHE A 47 -5.17 10.01 2.96
C PHE A 47 -6.36 10.29 3.87
N ARG A 48 -6.77 11.55 4.10
CA ARG A 48 -7.91 11.87 4.98
C ARG A 48 -9.22 11.20 4.55
N ASN A 49 -9.50 11.15 3.24
CA ASN A 49 -10.76 10.61 2.70
C ASN A 49 -10.62 9.17 2.19
N ILE A 50 -9.42 8.60 2.29
CA ILE A 50 -9.16 7.20 1.99
C ILE A 50 -9.56 6.37 3.21
N SER A 51 -10.35 5.32 2.97
CA SER A 51 -10.90 4.48 4.03
C SER A 51 -9.79 3.80 4.86
N PRO A 52 -10.03 3.57 6.16
CA PRO A 52 -9.11 2.81 7.01
C PRO A 52 -8.76 1.44 6.43
N GLU A 53 -9.72 0.77 5.80
CA GLU A 53 -9.60 -0.56 5.20
C GLU A 53 -8.63 -0.55 4.00
N ALA A 54 -8.64 0.53 3.20
CA ALA A 54 -7.66 0.70 2.11
C ALA A 54 -6.23 0.80 2.66
N LYS A 55 -6.04 1.60 3.72
CA LYS A 55 -4.73 1.79 4.37
C LYS A 55 -4.24 0.49 5.00
N ASP A 56 -5.15 -0.27 5.58
CA ASP A 56 -4.87 -1.58 6.17
C ASP A 56 -4.45 -2.60 5.10
N LEU A 57 -5.15 -2.66 3.96
CA LEU A 57 -4.75 -3.47 2.81
C LEU A 57 -3.34 -3.10 2.32
N LEU A 58 -3.06 -1.81 2.15
CA LEU A 58 -1.75 -1.32 1.74
C LEU A 58 -0.63 -1.73 2.70
N LYS A 59 -0.85 -1.66 4.01
CA LYS A 59 0.11 -2.12 5.03
C LYS A 59 0.39 -3.63 4.91
N LYS A 60 -0.63 -4.44 4.60
CA LYS A 60 -0.52 -5.89 4.44
C LYS A 60 0.16 -6.29 3.13
N MET A 61 -0.05 -5.54 2.05
CA MET A 61 0.57 -5.78 0.74
C MET A 61 2.01 -5.30 0.66
N ILE A 62 2.31 -4.11 1.22
CA ILE A 62 3.65 -3.49 1.25
C ILE A 62 4.32 -3.77 2.62
N CYS A 63 4.14 -4.99 3.14
CA CYS A 63 4.73 -5.40 4.41
C CYS A 63 6.21 -5.77 4.22
N ARG A 64 7.11 -5.18 5.01
CA ARG A 64 8.55 -5.51 4.98
C ARG A 64 8.81 -6.98 5.32
N ASP A 65 8.11 -7.49 6.33
CA ASP A 65 8.20 -8.90 6.72
C ASP A 65 7.45 -9.78 5.71
N VAL A 66 8.21 -10.51 4.89
CA VAL A 66 7.68 -11.38 3.83
C VAL A 66 6.78 -12.50 4.39
N SER A 67 7.01 -12.94 5.63
CA SER A 67 6.19 -13.97 6.28
C SER A 67 4.80 -13.47 6.68
N ARG A 68 4.67 -12.16 6.92
CA ARG A 68 3.41 -11.47 7.26
C ARG A 68 2.77 -10.80 6.06
N ARG A 69 3.54 -10.57 5.00
CA ARG A 69 3.05 -10.04 3.73
C ARG A 69 1.97 -10.95 3.15
N PHE A 70 0.89 -10.32 2.70
CA PHE A 70 -0.21 -11.01 2.06
C PHE A 70 0.25 -11.72 0.77
N SER A 71 -0.41 -12.83 0.46
CA SER A 71 -0.43 -13.36 -0.90
C SER A 71 -1.49 -12.62 -1.71
N ALA A 72 -1.45 -12.78 -3.04
CA ALA A 72 -2.49 -12.23 -3.91
C ALA A 72 -3.90 -12.71 -3.50
N GLU A 73 -4.04 -13.99 -3.14
CA GLU A 73 -5.31 -14.55 -2.67
C GLU A 73 -5.81 -13.91 -1.38
N GLN A 74 -4.92 -13.65 -0.42
CA GLN A 74 -5.28 -12.94 0.82
C GLN A 74 -5.69 -11.49 0.56
N ALA A 75 -5.03 -10.81 -0.39
CA ALA A 75 -5.38 -9.45 -0.79
C ALA A 75 -6.75 -9.39 -1.46
N LEU A 76 -7.06 -10.33 -2.37
CA LEU A 76 -8.35 -10.40 -3.06
C LEU A 76 -9.53 -10.68 -2.11
N ARG A 77 -9.27 -11.33 -0.97
CA ARG A 77 -10.26 -11.59 0.08
C ARG A 77 -10.34 -10.48 1.14
N HIS A 78 -9.60 -9.39 0.98
CA HIS A 78 -9.59 -8.30 1.96
C HIS A 78 -10.91 -7.52 1.91
N PRO A 79 -11.47 -7.08 3.07
CA PRO A 79 -12.72 -6.34 3.12
C PRO A 79 -12.80 -5.16 2.14
N TRP A 80 -11.72 -4.39 2.00
CA TRP A 80 -11.67 -3.26 1.05
C TRP A 80 -11.90 -3.65 -0.41
N ILE A 81 -11.38 -4.82 -0.85
CA ILE A 81 -11.62 -5.32 -2.21
C ILE A 81 -13.06 -5.83 -2.33
N LEU A 82 -13.54 -6.55 -1.31
CA LEU A 82 -14.88 -7.14 -1.31
C LEU A 82 -16.01 -6.09 -1.23
N SER A 83 -15.75 -4.92 -0.64
CA SER A 83 -16.69 -3.79 -0.61
C SER A 83 -16.62 -2.90 -1.86
N GLY A 84 -15.82 -3.24 -2.86
CA GLY A 84 -15.72 -2.46 -4.10
C GLY A 84 -14.85 -1.20 -4.00
N GLY A 85 -13.98 -1.10 -3.00
CA GLY A 85 -13.00 -0.02 -2.91
C GLY A 85 -13.55 1.31 -2.39
N GLU A 86 -14.46 1.26 -1.40
CA GLU A 86 -15.14 2.45 -0.88
C GLU A 86 -14.18 3.54 -0.40
N THR A 87 -14.43 4.76 -0.88
CA THR A 87 -13.90 6.01 -0.36
C THR A 87 -14.90 6.59 0.63
N VAL A 88 -14.43 7.17 1.74
CA VAL A 88 -15.35 7.79 2.71
C VAL A 88 -16.05 8.95 2.00
N SER A 89 -17.36 8.83 1.78
CA SER A 89 -18.20 9.89 1.21
C SER A 89 -18.12 11.11 2.13
N MET A 90 -17.79 12.26 1.54
CA MET A 90 -17.80 13.54 2.22
C MET A 90 -19.24 14.06 2.18
N ASP A 91 -19.95 13.96 3.30
CA ASP A 91 -21.03 14.89 3.60
C ASP A 91 -20.44 16.26 3.96
#